data_AF-A0A9J9KZ19-F1
#
_entry.id   AF-A0A9J9KZ19-F1
#
_cell.length_a   1.000
_cell.length_b   1.000
_cell.length_c   1.000
_cell.angle_alpha   90.00
_cell.angle_beta   90.00
_cell.angle_gamma   90.00
#
_symmetry.space_group_name_H-M   'P 1'
#
loop_
_entity.id
_entity.type
_entity.pdbx_description
1 polymer ?
#
loop_
_entity_poly.entity_id
_entity_poly.type
_entity_poly.pdbx_seq_one_letter_code
_entity_poly.pdbx_strand_id
1 'polypeptide(L)'
;MQPKISVVQGANITEKLSMTNTQNVEELQPRMTRETLVSLARKAAVYLPTASAQIMNELANRLDVTSVALCEAMEQRKQLKDSLSRMVLMHELMMDKVNHAASFYDGNCLAEMNEAPLQAKRTLIHTKSPSEGEM
;
A
#
# COMPACT_ATOMS: atom_id res chain seq x y z
N MET A 1 -10.01 -70.63 20.56
CA MET A 1 -9.54 -69.85 19.42
C MET A 1 -10.40 -68.60 19.30
N GLN A 2 -9.92 -67.45 19.79
CA GLN A 2 -10.56 -66.14 19.59
C GLN A 2 -10.04 -65.51 18.29
N PRO A 3 -10.86 -64.70 17.62
CA PRO A 3 -10.35 -63.44 17.08
C PRO A 3 -11.02 -62.24 17.74
N LYS A 4 -10.19 -61.32 18.24
CA LYS A 4 -10.54 -59.96 18.65
C LYS A 4 -10.58 -59.08 17.40
N ILE A 5 -11.69 -58.43 17.08
CA ILE A 5 -11.68 -57.22 16.25
C ILE A 5 -12.64 -56.20 16.87
N SER A 6 -12.08 -55.00 16.99
CA SER A 6 -12.50 -53.85 17.78
C SER A 6 -13.80 -53.21 17.30
N VAL A 7 -14.70 -52.92 18.24
CA VAL A 7 -15.84 -52.01 18.06
C VAL A 7 -15.27 -50.59 18.11
N VAL A 8 -15.11 -49.96 16.94
CA VAL A 8 -14.96 -48.50 16.88
C VAL A 8 -16.36 -47.92 16.89
N GLN A 9 -16.71 -47.43 18.08
CA GLN A 9 -17.91 -46.67 18.37
C GLN A 9 -17.90 -45.39 17.54
N GLY A 10 -18.81 -45.29 16.57
CA GLY A 10 -19.09 -44.05 15.83
C GLY A 10 -19.76 -43.05 16.75
N ALA A 11 -18.96 -42.36 17.57
CA ALA A 11 -19.39 -41.25 18.38
C ALA A 11 -19.26 -39.94 17.59
N ASN A 12 -20.43 -39.40 17.23
CA ASN A 12 -20.77 -37.98 17.30
C ASN A 12 -19.61 -37.00 17.48
N ILE A 13 -19.33 -36.19 16.46
CA ILE A 13 -19.06 -34.77 16.69
C ILE A 13 -19.40 -33.96 15.43
N THR A 14 -20.57 -33.33 15.47
CA THR A 14 -20.83 -32.11 14.70
C THR A 14 -20.03 -30.99 15.36
N GLU A 15 -18.71 -31.01 15.20
CA GLU A 15 -17.92 -29.82 15.51
C GLU A 15 -18.02 -28.92 14.30
N LYS A 16 -18.88 -27.90 14.43
CA LYS A 16 -18.70 -26.64 13.73
C LYS A 16 -17.20 -26.36 13.70
N LEU A 17 -16.63 -26.27 12.50
CA LEU A 17 -15.37 -25.58 12.28
C LEU A 17 -15.62 -24.12 12.64
N SER A 18 -15.63 -23.83 13.93
CA SER A 18 -15.40 -22.51 14.46
C SER A 18 -13.98 -22.20 14.04
N MET A 19 -13.85 -21.43 12.96
CA MET A 19 -12.67 -20.61 12.72
C MET A 19 -12.47 -19.79 13.99
N THR A 20 -11.72 -20.32 14.95
CA THR A 20 -10.88 -19.51 15.82
C THR A 20 -9.92 -18.82 14.87
N ASN A 21 -10.37 -17.71 14.29
CA ASN A 21 -9.45 -16.67 13.89
C ASN A 21 -8.77 -16.30 15.18
N THR A 22 -7.62 -16.91 15.45
CA THR A 22 -6.65 -16.39 16.40
C THR A 22 -6.45 -14.97 15.94
N GLN A 23 -7.17 -14.06 16.57
CA GLN A 23 -6.87 -12.64 16.55
C GLN A 23 -5.50 -12.55 17.20
N ASN A 24 -4.47 -12.84 16.42
CA ASN A 24 -3.12 -12.42 16.69
C ASN A 24 -3.12 -10.91 16.42
N VAL A 25 -3.86 -10.18 17.26
CA VAL A 25 -3.45 -8.87 17.70
C VAL A 25 -2.23 -9.16 18.58
N GLU A 26 -1.13 -9.56 17.95
CA GLU A 26 0.16 -9.11 18.45
C GLU A 26 0.01 -7.60 18.44
N GLU A 27 -0.26 -7.07 19.64
CA GLU A 27 -0.07 -5.68 20.02
C GLU A 27 1.09 -5.14 19.19
N LEU A 28 0.74 -4.42 18.11
CA LEU A 28 1.72 -3.84 17.20
C LEU A 28 2.62 -3.01 18.08
N GLN A 29 3.85 -3.49 18.30
CA GLN A 29 4.84 -2.78 19.09
C GLN A 29 4.80 -1.31 18.68
N PRO A 30 4.84 -0.36 19.63
CA PRO A 30 4.77 1.06 19.30
C PRO A 30 5.75 1.36 18.17
N ARG A 31 5.22 1.72 16.99
CA ARG A 31 6.04 2.01 15.81
C ARG A 31 6.96 3.16 16.21
N MET A 32 8.24 2.86 16.37
CA MET A 32 9.23 3.85 16.76
C MET A 32 9.19 5.01 15.76
N THR A 33 9.00 6.24 16.25
CA THR A 33 8.93 7.40 15.35
C THR A 33 10.31 7.72 14.78
N ARG A 34 10.32 8.31 13.59
CA ARG A 34 11.53 8.76 12.89
C ARG A 34 12.41 9.65 13.77
N GLU A 35 11.81 10.60 14.47
CA GLU A 35 12.49 11.55 15.36
C GLU A 35 13.14 10.81 16.53
N THR A 36 12.43 9.81 17.06
CA THR A 36 12.97 8.96 18.12
C THR A 36 14.16 8.17 17.58
N LEU A 37 14.08 7.62 16.37
CA LEU A 37 15.17 6.83 15.78
C LEU A 37 16.41 7.68 15.48
N VAL A 38 16.23 8.87 14.90
CA VAL A 38 17.32 9.83 14.65
C VAL A 38 17.95 10.30 15.96
N SER A 39 17.14 10.60 16.98
CA SER A 39 17.66 11.05 18.28
C SER A 39 18.38 9.93 19.04
N LEU A 40 17.91 8.68 18.98
CA LEU A 40 18.61 7.54 19.56
C LEU A 40 19.92 7.26 18.83
N ALA A 41 19.96 7.34 17.50
CA ALA A 41 21.19 7.18 16.73
C ALA A 41 22.24 8.23 17.15
N ARG A 42 21.85 9.51 17.26
CA ARG A 42 22.75 10.57 17.72
C ARG A 42 23.20 10.36 19.18
N LYS A 43 22.32 9.91 20.07
CA LYS A 43 22.70 9.57 21.46
C LYS A 43 23.67 8.40 21.51
N ALA A 44 23.45 7.35 20.72
CA ALA A 44 24.33 6.20 20.65
C ALA A 44 25.73 6.57 20.13
N ALA A 45 25.83 7.53 19.21
CA ALA A 45 27.12 8.03 18.71
C ALA A 45 28.03 8.58 19.81
N VAL A 46 27.49 9.13 20.91
CA VAL A 46 28.27 9.67 22.04
C VAL A 46 29.07 8.58 22.78
N TYR A 47 28.56 7.35 22.77
CA TYR A 47 29.18 6.22 23.48
C TYR A 47 30.12 5.40 22.58
N LEU A 48 30.27 5.78 21.31
CA LEU A 48 31.06 5.05 20.32
C LEU A 48 32.45 5.67 20.12
N PRO A 49 33.47 4.87 19.73
CA PRO A 49 34.75 5.41 19.27
C PRO A 49 34.57 6.33 18.05
N THR A 50 35.49 7.29 17.87
CA THR A 50 35.37 8.39 16.89
C THR A 50 34.93 7.96 15.50
N ALA A 51 35.54 6.91 14.93
CA ALA A 51 35.19 6.43 13.59
C ALA A 51 33.75 5.89 13.52
N SER A 52 33.32 5.11 14.53
CA SER A 52 31.96 4.56 14.61
C SER A 52 30.92 5.63 14.93
N ALA A 53 31.27 6.62 15.75
CA ALA A 53 30.43 7.77 16.04
C ALA A 53 30.14 8.62 14.79
N GLN A 54 31.14 8.82 13.93
CA GLN A 54 30.96 9.51 12.65
C GLN A 54 29.97 8.78 11.73
N ILE A 55 30.11 7.46 11.59
CA ILE A 55 29.20 6.64 10.79
C ILE A 55 27.77 6.73 11.32
N MET A 56 27.59 6.66 12.64
CA MET A 56 26.27 6.69 13.26
C MET A 56 25.58 8.06 13.12
N ASN A 57 26.35 9.16 13.20
CA ASN A 57 25.84 10.51 12.91
C ASN A 57 25.46 10.68 11.44
N GLU A 58 26.28 10.16 10.53
CA GLU A 58 25.98 10.21 9.09
C GLU A 58 24.72 9.39 8.76
N LEU A 59 24.56 8.21 9.36
CA LEU A 59 23.34 7.42 9.26
C LEU A 59 22.11 8.22 9.71
N ALA A 60 22.21 8.89 10.87
CA ALA A 60 21.12 9.71 11.39
C ALA A 60 20.75 10.85 10.43
N ASN A 61 21.74 11.51 9.82
CA ASN A 61 21.51 12.56 8.83
C ASN A 61 20.87 12.04 7.55
N ARG A 62 21.37 10.93 7.00
CA ARG A 62 20.79 10.31 5.80
C ARG A 62 19.36 9.85 6.04
N LEU A 63 19.07 9.28 7.22
CA LEU A 63 17.71 8.88 7.58
C LEU A 63 16.78 10.10 7.64
N ASP A 64 17.23 11.20 8.25
CA ASP A 64 16.44 12.42 8.35
C ASP A 64 16.15 13.01 6.97
N VAL A 65 17.17 13.16 6.11
CA VAL A 65 17.02 13.69 4.75
C VAL A 65 16.12 12.79 3.88
N THR A 66 16.38 11.48 3.87
CA THR A 66 15.61 10.54 3.02
C THR A 66 14.15 10.47 3.45
N SER A 67 13.88 10.57 4.75
CA SER A 67 12.51 10.57 5.26
C SER A 67 11.73 11.82 4.84
N VAL A 68 12.33 13.02 4.87
CA VAL A 68 11.70 14.25 4.37
C VAL A 68 11.39 14.12 2.88
N ALA A 69 12.39 13.69 2.09
CA ALA A 69 12.21 13.47 0.66
C ALA A 69 11.09 12.45 0.35
N LEU A 70 10.98 11.39 1.15
CA LEU A 70 9.90 10.41 1.02
C LEU A 70 8.54 11.04 1.34
N CYS A 71 8.42 11.82 2.41
CA CYS A 71 7.18 12.52 2.75
C CYS A 71 6.74 13.46 1.61
N GLU A 72 7.67 14.25 1.06
CA GLU A 72 7.41 15.14 -0.07
C GLU A 72 6.98 14.37 -1.32
N ALA A 73 7.68 13.27 -1.65
CA ALA A 73 7.33 12.44 -2.79
C ALA A 73 5.95 11.78 -2.64
N MET A 74 5.57 11.37 -1.42
CA MET A 74 4.24 10.82 -1.15
C MET A 74 3.14 11.85 -1.34
N GLU A 75 3.36 13.10 -0.91
CA GLU A 75 2.42 14.20 -1.10
C GLU A 75 2.29 14.57 -2.58
N GLN A 76 3.40 14.69 -3.30
CA GLN A 76 3.39 14.91 -4.76
C GLN A 76 2.65 13.78 -5.49
N ARG A 77 2.85 12.52 -5.09
CA ARG A 77 2.14 11.37 -5.66
C ARG A 77 0.63 11.45 -5.42
N LYS A 78 0.21 11.90 -4.23
CA LYS A 78 -1.21 12.11 -3.90
C LYS A 78 -1.81 13.21 -4.79
N GLN A 79 -1.14 14.36 -4.89
CA GLN A 79 -1.59 15.46 -5.75
C GLN A 79 -1.69 15.05 -7.22
N LEU A 80 -0.72 14.27 -7.72
CA LEU A 80 -0.75 13.73 -9.07
C LEU A 80 -1.93 12.77 -9.28
N LYS A 81 -2.20 11.88 -8.31
CA LYS A 81 -3.36 10.98 -8.32
C LYS A 81 -4.66 11.77 -8.42
N ASP A 82 -4.82 12.81 -7.62
CA ASP A 82 -6.04 13.63 -7.59
C ASP A 82 -6.21 14.40 -8.91
N SER A 83 -5.14 14.98 -9.44
CA SER A 83 -5.14 15.67 -10.74
C SER A 83 -5.51 14.72 -11.88
N LEU A 84 -4.90 13.54 -11.92
CA LEU A 84 -5.17 12.54 -12.94
C LEU A 84 -6.60 12.00 -12.84
N SER A 85 -7.10 11.78 -11.63
CA SER A 85 -8.48 11.34 -11.39
C SER A 85 -9.50 12.37 -11.92
N ARG A 86 -9.25 13.67 -11.69
CA ARG A 86 -10.10 14.74 -12.26
C ARG A 86 -10.06 14.78 -13.78
N MET A 87 -8.89 14.58 -14.38
CA MET A 87 -8.75 14.55 -15.84
C MET A 87 -9.54 13.38 -16.47
N VAL A 88 -9.42 12.20 -15.88
CA VAL A 88 -10.18 11.02 -16.31
C VAL A 88 -11.68 11.22 -16.16
N LEU A 89 -12.13 11.80 -15.04
CA LEU A 89 -13.54 12.14 -14.83
C LEU A 89 -14.04 13.15 -15.88
N MET A 90 -13.26 14.18 -16.20
CA MET A 90 -13.60 15.13 -17.24
C MET A 90 -13.72 14.46 -18.61
N HIS A 91 -12.82 13.53 -18.94
CA HIS A 91 -12.91 12.76 -20.16
C HIS A 91 -14.21 11.95 -20.22
N GLU A 92 -14.56 11.23 -19.14
CA GLU A 92 -15.80 10.44 -19.06
C GLU A 92 -17.05 11.31 -19.25
N LEU A 93 -17.12 12.45 -18.56
CA LEU A 93 -18.20 13.42 -18.72
C LEU A 93 -18.28 14.05 -20.12
N MET A 94 -17.13 14.24 -20.80
CA MET A 94 -17.13 14.70 -22.18
C MET A 94 -17.62 13.59 -23.13
N MET A 95 -17.18 12.35 -22.95
CA MET A 95 -17.60 11.24 -23.81
C MET A 95 -19.11 11.00 -23.73
N ASP A 96 -19.72 11.06 -22.53
CA ASP A 96 -21.17 10.92 -22.35
C ASP A 96 -22.00 11.96 -23.12
N LYS A 97 -21.41 13.13 -23.41
CA LYS A 97 -22.10 14.27 -24.04
C LYS A 97 -21.75 14.42 -25.53
N VAL A 98 -20.76 13.71 -26.04
CA VAL A 98 -20.27 13.86 -27.41
C VAL A 98 -21.05 12.95 -28.36
N ASN A 99 -21.59 13.52 -29.45
CA ASN A 99 -22.11 12.74 -30.56
C ASN A 99 -20.96 12.30 -31.48
N HIS A 100 -20.39 11.14 -31.22
CA HIS A 100 -19.24 10.61 -31.96
C HIS A 100 -19.51 10.44 -33.47
N ALA A 101 -20.76 10.17 -33.87
CA ALA A 101 -21.14 10.03 -35.28
C ALA A 101 -21.17 11.37 -36.04
N ALA A 102 -21.32 12.49 -35.32
CA ALA A 102 -21.27 13.84 -35.88
C ALA A 102 -19.89 14.50 -35.71
N SER A 103 -18.95 13.82 -35.05
CA SER A 103 -17.62 14.35 -34.77
C SER A 103 -16.64 13.98 -35.89
N PHE A 104 -15.76 14.90 -36.27
CA PHE A 104 -14.77 14.70 -37.34
C PHE A 104 -13.49 14.00 -36.88
N TYR A 105 -13.57 13.12 -35.87
CA TYR A 105 -12.40 12.40 -35.36
C TYR A 105 -11.94 11.34 -36.36
N ASP A 106 -10.65 11.26 -36.61
CA ASP A 106 -10.05 10.15 -37.37
C ASP A 106 -9.88 8.90 -36.49
N GLY A 107 -9.54 7.77 -37.11
CA GLY A 107 -9.38 6.49 -36.41
C GLY A 107 -8.28 6.49 -35.34
N ASN A 108 -7.21 7.27 -35.54
CA ASN A 108 -6.11 7.35 -34.58
C ASN A 108 -6.53 8.15 -33.34
N CYS A 109 -7.26 9.25 -33.53
CA CYS A 109 -7.80 10.07 -32.44
C CYS A 109 -8.78 9.27 -31.58
N LEU A 110 -9.68 8.49 -32.19
CA LEU A 110 -10.60 7.62 -31.47
C LEU A 110 -9.87 6.52 -30.69
N ALA A 111 -8.80 5.95 -31.25
CA ALA A 111 -7.98 4.95 -30.55
C ALA A 111 -7.31 5.56 -29.30
N GLU A 112 -6.67 6.71 -29.44
CA GLU A 112 -5.99 7.40 -28.33
C GLU A 112 -6.99 7.86 -27.25
N MET A 113 -8.15 8.38 -27.66
CA MET A 113 -9.23 8.77 -26.74
C MET A 113 -9.74 7.61 -25.90
N ASN A 114 -9.66 6.37 -26.39
CA ASN A 114 -10.02 5.20 -25.62
C ASN A 114 -8.86 4.66 -24.78
N GLU A 115 -7.64 4.63 -25.33
CA GLU A 115 -6.49 3.98 -24.69
C GLU A 115 -5.90 4.83 -23.54
N ALA A 116 -5.71 6.13 -23.73
CA ALA A 116 -5.07 6.98 -22.72
C ALA A 116 -5.84 7.04 -21.39
N PRO A 117 -7.18 7.18 -21.36
CA PRO A 117 -7.94 7.12 -20.11
C PRO A 117 -7.94 5.74 -19.46
N LEU A 118 -7.88 4.65 -20.24
CA LEU A 118 -7.77 3.29 -19.71
C LEU A 118 -6.41 3.08 -19.02
N GLN A 119 -5.33 3.55 -19.63
CA GLN A 119 -4.00 3.53 -19.01
C GLN A 119 -3.98 4.37 -17.74
N ALA A 120 -4.55 5.57 -17.76
CA ALA A 120 -4.69 6.41 -16.57
C ALA A 120 -5.47 5.70 -15.46
N LYS A 121 -6.64 5.10 -15.75
CA LYS A 121 -7.44 4.31 -14.79
C LYS A 121 -6.62 3.15 -14.20
N ARG A 122 -5.85 2.42 -15.02
CA ARG A 122 -4.95 1.36 -14.53
C ARG A 122 -3.90 1.92 -13.58
N THR A 123 -3.21 3.00 -13.91
CA THR A 123 -2.21 3.61 -13.03
C THR A 123 -2.81 4.04 -11.69
N LEU A 124 -4.02 4.62 -11.71
CA LEU A 124 -4.72 5.05 -10.49
C LEU A 124 -5.01 3.87 -9.54
N ILE A 125 -5.40 2.70 -10.07
CA ILE A 125 -5.63 1.48 -9.27
C ILE A 125 -4.34 1.04 -8.56
N HIS A 126 -3.21 1.03 -9.27
CA HIS A 126 -1.92 0.61 -8.71
C HIS A 126 -1.36 1.63 -7.71
N THR A 127 -1.80 2.89 -7.76
CA THR A 127 -1.44 3.93 -6.78
C THR A 127 -2.36 3.95 -5.55
N LYS A 128 -3.36 3.06 -5.46
CA LYS A 128 -4.20 2.93 -4.28
C LYS A 128 -3.31 2.60 -3.08
N SER A 129 -3.19 3.54 -2.17
CA SER A 129 -2.45 3.38 -0.93
C SER A 129 -3.09 2.25 -0.11
N PRO A 130 -2.30 1.41 0.59
CA PRO A 130 -2.82 0.42 1.54
C PRO A 130 -3.53 1.02 2.76
N SER A 131 -3.76 2.33 2.81
CA SER A 131 -4.39 3.05 3.92
C SER A 131 -5.85 3.44 3.68
N GLU A 132 -6.53 2.89 2.66
CA GLU A 132 -7.96 3.10 2.40
C GLU A 132 -8.81 1.84 2.69
N GLY A 133 -8.23 0.83 3.33
CA GLY A 133 -8.95 -0.26 4.00
C GLY A 133 -8.49 -0.27 5.45
N GLU A 134 -9.44 -0.35 6.38
CA GLU A 134 -9.26 -0.24 7.84
C GLU A 134 -9.35 1.21 8.39
N MET A 135 -10.55 1.77 8.30
CA MET A 135 -11.19 2.44 9.44
C MET A 135 -12.49 1.70 9.77
#